data_AF-X1EWM1-F1
#
_entry.id   AF-X1EWM1-F1
#
_cell.length_a   1.000
_cell.length_b   1.000
_cell.length_c   1.000
_cell.angle_alpha   90.00
_cell.angle_beta   90.00
_cell.angle_gamma   90.00
#
_symmetry.space_group_name_H-M   'P 1'
#
loop_
_entity.id
_entity.type
_entity.pdbx_description
1 polymer ?
#
loop_
_entity_poly.entity_id
_entity_poly.type
_entity_poly.pdbx_seq_one_letter_code
_entity_poly.pdbx_strand_id
1 'polypeptide(L)'
;LVSTIGILVGDGMSSIVEETVGKKVESIEAGLSDEINKNLEIMEEYCQNNSDYVFNYEGNTLVIPCSVISQGSEAIIEAGVANIVDDFYYAEYNCGFWDCFEKTGSSFFLISEKAKNYWNNKFYFALIAFVILIVLMFFLVEKKTNLPLIVGSLLIISSLPFMKLNNFVGTFINPLLSAAGIPGDISSSFLSIFSIFFTKAHTVFLITLISGLVILSIGILLKIFGIGFKISNLFSKKDKKISKDKVKNIKQEVSEKKSKKSK
;
A
#
# COMPACT_ATOMS: atom_id res chain seq x y z
N LEU A 1 28.29 3.13 0.97
CA LEU A 1 27.11 3.97 1.24
C LEU A 1 25.82 3.51 0.54
N VAL A 2 25.72 3.48 -0.80
CA VAL A 2 24.50 3.02 -1.53
C VAL A 2 24.08 1.58 -1.17
N SER A 3 25.06 0.74 -0.84
CA SER A 3 24.84 -0.68 -0.52
C SER A 3 24.37 -0.93 0.92
N THR A 4 24.60 -0.03 1.88
CA THR A 4 24.25 -0.28 3.30
C THR A 4 22.88 0.27 3.65
N ILE A 5 22.49 1.41 3.06
CA ILE A 5 21.11 1.92 3.08
C ILE A 5 20.16 0.91 2.38
N GLY A 6 20.67 0.17 1.38
CA GLY A 6 19.93 -0.93 0.73
C GLY A 6 19.62 -2.13 1.63
N ILE A 7 20.35 -2.32 2.74
CA ILE A 7 20.18 -3.49 3.63
C ILE A 7 19.05 -3.26 4.65
N LEU A 8 18.83 -2.02 5.11
CA LEU A 8 17.66 -1.67 5.93
C LEU A 8 16.37 -1.54 5.10
N VAL A 9 16.53 -1.44 3.78
CA VAL A 9 15.46 -1.11 2.84
C VAL A 9 15.54 -2.05 1.63
N GLY A 10 15.08 -3.29 1.82
CA GLY A 10 15.37 -4.43 0.93
C GLY A 10 15.38 -4.15 -0.57
N ASP A 11 16.55 -4.40 -1.19
CA ASP A 11 17.03 -4.64 -2.56
C ASP A 11 16.29 -4.12 -3.81
N GLY A 12 15.01 -3.73 -3.75
CA GLY A 12 14.26 -3.14 -4.87
C GLY A 12 14.02 -1.63 -4.73
N MET A 13 14.62 -1.00 -3.73
CA MET A 13 14.26 0.33 -3.24
C MET A 13 15.34 1.40 -3.50
N SER A 14 16.45 1.09 -4.20
CA SER A 14 17.64 1.94 -4.22
C SER A 14 17.51 3.21 -5.08
N SER A 15 17.09 3.14 -6.35
CA SER A 15 17.41 4.23 -7.29
C SER A 15 16.56 5.52 -7.21
N ILE A 16 15.46 5.54 -6.44
CA ILE A 16 14.55 6.71 -6.34
C ILE A 16 14.44 7.19 -4.89
N VAL A 17 14.61 6.30 -3.91
CA VAL A 17 14.85 6.68 -2.51
C VAL A 17 16.17 7.47 -2.41
N GLU A 18 17.18 7.11 -3.21
CA GLU A 18 18.43 7.87 -3.40
C GLU A 18 18.28 9.29 -3.95
N GLU A 19 17.12 9.73 -4.46
CA GLU A 19 17.02 11.07 -5.07
C GLU A 19 16.36 12.12 -4.17
N THR A 20 15.48 11.75 -3.24
CA THR A 20 14.78 12.75 -2.38
C THR A 20 15.01 12.56 -0.89
N VAL A 21 14.95 11.31 -0.39
CA VAL A 21 15.67 11.00 0.86
C VAL A 21 17.13 11.25 0.58
N GLY A 22 17.64 10.83 -0.57
CA GLY A 22 18.76 11.42 -1.32
C GLY A 22 19.04 12.89 -1.07
N LYS A 23 18.37 13.81 -1.78
CA LYS A 23 18.66 15.26 -1.68
C LYS A 23 18.62 15.84 -0.25
N LYS A 24 17.78 15.31 0.64
CA LYS A 24 17.71 15.82 2.03
C LYS A 24 18.71 15.14 2.96
N VAL A 25 18.98 13.85 2.78
CA VAL A 25 20.11 13.13 3.38
C VAL A 25 21.41 13.67 2.84
N GLU A 26 21.49 14.10 1.60
CA GLU A 26 22.64 14.72 0.92
C GLU A 26 22.82 16.15 1.41
N SER A 27 21.73 16.89 1.69
CA SER A 27 21.80 18.17 2.40
C SER A 27 22.24 17.99 3.86
N ILE A 28 21.75 16.96 4.55
CA ILE A 28 22.15 16.62 5.92
C ILE A 28 23.59 16.11 5.91
N GLU A 29 23.98 15.30 4.93
CA GLU A 29 25.29 14.69 4.75
C GLU A 29 26.31 15.75 4.37
N ALA A 30 25.97 16.71 3.49
CA ALA A 30 26.83 17.85 3.20
C ALA A 30 27.03 18.71 4.46
N GLY A 31 25.94 19.05 5.18
CA GLY A 31 26.04 19.85 6.40
C GLY A 31 26.75 19.13 7.55
N LEU A 32 26.56 17.82 7.69
CA LEU A 32 27.18 16.98 8.69
C LEU A 32 28.64 16.68 8.32
N SER A 33 28.95 16.49 7.04
CA SER A 33 30.31 16.30 6.53
C SER A 33 31.16 17.55 6.80
N ASP A 34 30.62 18.74 6.56
CA ASP A 34 31.31 20.00 6.87
C ASP A 34 31.59 20.14 8.37
N GLU A 35 30.67 19.72 9.23
CA GLU A 35 30.83 19.78 10.69
C GLU A 35 31.78 18.69 11.21
N ILE A 36 31.71 17.47 10.67
CA ILE A 36 32.58 16.34 11.01
C ILE A 36 34.01 16.64 10.58
N ASN A 37 34.23 17.08 9.34
CA ASN A 37 35.57 17.34 8.83
C ASN A 37 36.29 18.46 9.61
N LYS A 38 35.54 19.43 10.15
CA LYS A 38 36.11 20.49 11.02
C LYS A 38 36.49 19.97 12.40
N ASN A 39 35.75 19.01 12.93
CA ASN A 39 35.90 18.53 14.31
C ASN A 39 36.57 17.15 14.40
N LEU A 40 36.99 16.56 13.29
CA LEU A 40 37.49 15.17 13.23
C LEU A 40 38.69 14.95 14.15
N GLU A 41 39.67 15.87 14.13
CA GLU A 41 40.85 15.79 15.00
C GLU A 41 40.46 15.83 16.49
N ILE A 42 39.45 16.65 16.85
CA ILE A 42 38.94 16.78 18.22
C ILE A 42 38.19 15.50 18.63
N MET A 43 37.41 14.92 17.70
CA MET A 43 36.71 13.65 17.91
C MET A 43 37.70 12.50 18.13
N GLU A 44 38.76 12.41 17.32
CA GLU A 44 39.81 11.40 17.45
C GLU A 44 40.56 11.53 18.78
N GLU A 45 40.90 12.75 19.19
CA GLU A 45 41.56 13.01 20.48
C GLU A 45 40.64 12.64 21.66
N TYR A 46 39.36 13.03 21.60
CA TYR A 46 38.37 12.67 22.63
C TYR A 46 38.22 11.15 22.77
N CYS A 47 38.25 10.44 21.65
CA CYS A 47 38.10 8.99 21.59
C CYS A 47 39.30 8.19 22.11
N GLN A 48 40.41 8.84 22.45
CA GLN A 48 41.52 8.15 23.14
C GLN A 48 41.14 7.74 24.57
N ASN A 49 40.21 8.45 25.19
CA ASN A 49 39.84 8.28 26.61
C ASN A 49 38.37 7.88 26.84
N ASN A 50 37.54 7.83 25.78
CA ASN A 50 36.10 7.61 25.87
C ASN A 50 35.62 6.52 24.90
N SER A 51 34.47 5.91 25.18
CA SER A 51 33.87 4.89 24.30
C SER A 51 33.05 5.51 23.16
N ASP A 52 32.40 6.64 23.43
CA ASP A 52 31.42 7.26 22.54
C ASP A 52 31.60 8.78 22.54
N TYR A 53 31.42 9.39 21.37
CA TYR A 53 31.40 10.84 21.21
C TYR A 53 29.97 11.32 21.03
N VAL A 54 29.57 12.33 21.80
CA VAL A 54 28.21 12.88 21.78
C VAL A 54 28.26 14.34 21.34
N PHE A 55 27.53 14.69 20.29
CA PHE A 55 27.39 16.08 19.86
C PHE A 55 25.96 16.39 19.43
N ASN A 56 25.62 17.68 19.45
CA ASN A 56 24.31 18.16 19.04
C ASN A 56 24.36 18.73 17.63
N TYR A 57 23.54 18.21 16.72
CA TYR A 57 23.42 18.68 15.34
C TYR A 57 21.96 18.98 15.02
N GLU A 58 21.67 20.24 14.68
CA GLU A 58 20.31 20.74 14.39
C GLU A 58 19.28 20.39 15.47
N GLY A 59 19.69 20.34 16.74
CA GLY A 59 18.82 20.01 17.88
C GLY A 59 18.73 18.51 18.19
N ASN A 60 19.35 17.64 17.39
CA ASN A 60 19.40 16.19 17.62
C ASN A 60 20.70 15.81 18.35
N THR A 61 20.62 14.88 19.29
CA THR A 61 21.80 14.40 20.04
C THR A 61 22.35 13.16 19.37
N LEU A 62 23.48 13.30 18.67
CA LEU A 62 24.12 12.21 17.96
C LEU A 62 25.16 11.54 18.85
N VAL A 63 24.98 10.24 19.08
CA VAL A 63 25.93 9.39 19.83
C VAL A 63 26.66 8.52 18.81
N ILE A 64 27.95 8.81 18.59
CA ILE A 64 28.79 8.08 17.63
C ILE A 64 29.85 7.29 18.39
N PRO A 65 29.88 5.95 18.26
CA PRO A 65 30.91 5.13 18.89
C PRO A 65 32.30 5.51 18.38
N CYS A 66 33.29 5.55 19.26
CA CYS A 66 34.68 5.83 18.87
C CYS A 66 35.25 4.79 17.90
N SER A 67 34.70 3.57 17.89
CA SER A 67 35.02 2.56 16.88
C SER A 67 34.61 2.96 15.47
N VAL A 68 33.55 3.77 15.31
CA VAL A 68 33.11 4.33 14.03
C VAL A 68 33.97 5.55 13.65
N ILE A 69 34.33 6.38 14.63
CA ILE A 69 35.20 7.55 14.40
C ILE A 69 36.57 7.14 13.82
N SER A 70 37.15 6.05 14.34
CA SER A 70 38.42 5.51 13.85
C SER A 70 38.40 4.99 12.39
N GLN A 71 37.21 4.80 11.81
CA GLN A 71 37.03 4.34 10.43
C GLN A 71 37.02 5.50 9.42
N GLY A 72 37.01 6.75 9.90
CA GLY A 72 37.04 7.96 9.09
C GLY A 72 35.67 8.62 8.91
N SER A 73 35.67 9.80 8.27
CA SER A 73 34.50 10.69 8.17
C SER A 73 33.29 10.06 7.49
N GLU A 74 33.48 9.21 6.47
CA GLU A 74 32.36 8.51 5.80
C GLU A 74 31.56 7.62 6.75
N ALA A 75 32.24 6.90 7.66
CA ALA A 75 31.57 6.03 8.63
C ALA A 75 30.83 6.85 9.70
N ILE A 76 31.41 7.99 10.11
CA ILE A 76 30.79 8.93 11.06
C ILE A 76 29.52 9.53 10.46
N ILE A 77 29.56 9.94 9.18
CA ILE A 77 28.40 10.45 8.44
C ILE A 77 27.31 9.38 8.38
N GLU A 78 27.65 8.14 8.01
CA GLU A 78 26.70 7.03 7.91
C GLU A 78 26.01 6.75 9.25
N ALA A 79 26.76 6.70 10.34
CA ALA A 79 26.21 6.52 11.69
C ALA A 79 25.35 7.73 12.13
N GLY A 80 25.77 8.96 11.80
CA GLY A 80 25.01 10.17 12.09
C GLY A 80 23.65 10.19 11.39
N VAL A 81 23.62 9.88 10.08
CA VAL A 81 22.37 9.78 9.31
C VAL A 81 21.48 8.67 9.87
N ALA A 82 22.04 7.50 10.19
CA ALA A 82 21.28 6.40 10.76
C ALA A 82 20.58 6.78 12.08
N ASN A 83 21.30 7.45 12.99
CA ASN A 83 20.74 7.94 14.25
C ASN A 83 19.62 8.97 14.02
N ILE A 84 19.82 9.92 13.10
CA ILE A 84 18.77 10.92 12.76
C ILE A 84 17.51 10.24 12.24
N VAL A 85 17.67 9.24 11.35
CA VAL A 85 16.54 8.48 10.81
C VAL A 85 15.83 7.70 11.91
N ASP A 86 16.59 7.08 12.83
CA ASP A 86 16.05 6.35 13.97
C ASP A 86 15.20 7.24 14.87
N ASP A 87 15.73 8.42 15.23
CA ASP A 87 15.05 9.43 16.03
C ASP A 87 13.72 9.88 15.40
N PHE A 88 13.71 10.13 14.09
CA PHE A 88 12.47 10.51 13.39
C PHE A 88 11.50 9.34 13.21
N TYR A 89 12.01 8.12 12.97
CA TYR A 89 11.18 6.96 12.70
C TYR A 89 10.48 6.46 13.97
N TYR A 90 11.21 6.40 15.08
CA TYR A 90 10.72 5.92 16.39
C TYR A 90 10.27 7.04 17.32
N ALA A 91 10.16 8.28 16.83
CA ALA A 91 9.63 9.40 17.59
C ALA A 91 8.26 9.07 18.23
N GLU A 92 8.17 9.25 19.55
CA GLU A 92 6.93 9.05 20.29
C GLU A 92 5.98 10.24 20.10
N TYR A 93 5.00 10.09 19.20
CA TYR A 93 3.96 11.11 19.01
C TYR A 93 2.76 10.86 19.95
N ASN A 94 2.40 11.84 20.77
CA ASN A 94 1.27 11.75 21.71
C ASN A 94 -0.11 12.17 21.12
N CYS A 95 -0.21 12.40 19.82
CA CYS A 95 -1.42 12.85 19.13
C CYS A 95 -2.07 11.74 18.26
N GLY A 96 -3.32 11.92 17.84
CA GLY A 96 -3.93 11.07 16.80
C GLY A 96 -3.22 11.25 15.44
N PHE A 97 -3.30 10.27 14.53
CA PHE A 97 -2.57 10.33 13.25
C PHE A 97 -2.82 11.62 12.47
N TRP A 98 -4.09 12.00 12.27
CA TRP A 98 -4.44 13.22 11.55
C TRP A 98 -4.08 14.48 12.31
N ASP A 99 -4.27 14.49 13.63
CA ASP A 99 -3.86 15.62 14.47
C ASP A 99 -2.35 15.85 14.42
N CYS A 100 -1.55 14.77 14.42
CA CYS A 100 -0.09 14.86 14.28
C CYS A 100 0.29 15.35 12.88
N PHE A 101 -0.34 14.83 11.84
CA PHE A 101 -0.06 15.25 10.47
C PHE A 101 -0.31 16.74 10.26
N GLU A 102 -1.42 17.26 10.81
CA GLU A 102 -1.76 18.68 10.75
C GLU A 102 -0.85 19.56 11.62
N LYS A 103 -0.55 19.13 12.86
CA LYS A 103 0.25 19.91 13.80
C LYS A 103 1.73 19.94 13.46
N THR A 104 2.30 18.80 13.06
CA THR A 104 3.73 18.71 12.76
C THR A 104 4.03 19.37 11.42
N GLY A 105 3.10 19.31 10.45
CA GLY A 105 3.29 19.87 9.11
C GLY A 105 4.50 19.29 8.35
N SER A 106 5.14 18.25 8.90
CA SER A 106 6.35 17.65 8.35
C SER A 106 6.00 16.37 7.60
N SER A 107 6.60 16.23 6.42
CA SER A 107 6.51 15.02 5.61
C SER A 107 7.14 13.80 6.29
N PHE A 108 8.06 14.00 7.24
CA PHE A 108 8.73 12.93 7.99
C PHE A 108 7.78 12.14 8.88
N PHE A 109 6.72 12.77 9.40
CA PHE A 109 5.72 12.05 10.18
C PHE A 109 5.10 10.88 9.39
N LEU A 110 4.95 11.02 8.06
CA LEU A 110 4.39 9.97 7.20
C LEU A 110 5.29 8.73 7.09
N ILE A 111 6.57 8.86 7.42
CA ILE A 111 7.57 7.79 7.37
C ILE A 111 7.72 7.11 8.74
N SER A 112 7.20 7.71 9.82
CA SER A 112 7.29 7.18 11.18
C SER A 112 6.67 5.79 11.36
N GLU A 113 7.11 5.08 12.40
CA GLU A 113 6.50 3.82 12.83
C GLU A 113 5.01 3.98 13.10
N LYS A 114 4.61 5.13 13.65
CA LYS A 114 3.21 5.45 13.92
C LYS A 114 2.38 5.51 12.63
N ALA A 115 2.91 6.15 11.59
CA ALA A 115 2.26 6.17 10.28
C ALA A 115 2.17 4.77 9.67
N LYS A 116 3.25 3.99 9.73
CA LYS A 116 3.26 2.59 9.28
C LYS A 116 2.17 1.76 9.96
N ASN A 117 2.06 1.84 11.28
CA ASN A 117 1.06 1.10 12.04
C ASN A 117 -0.37 1.54 11.71
N TYR A 118 -0.59 2.86 11.55
CA TYR A 118 -1.88 3.40 11.15
C TYR A 118 -2.31 2.90 9.76
N TRP A 119 -1.45 3.03 8.75
CA TRP A 119 -1.72 2.58 7.39
C TRP A 119 -1.92 1.07 7.31
N ASN A 120 -1.11 0.30 8.02
CA ASN A 120 -1.23 -1.15 8.06
C ASN A 120 -2.61 -1.59 8.60
N ASN A 121 -3.05 -1.00 9.71
CA ASN A 121 -4.37 -1.32 10.28
C ASN A 121 -5.52 -0.90 9.35
N LYS A 122 -5.46 0.29 8.74
CA LYS A 122 -6.47 0.76 7.79
C LYS A 122 -6.51 -0.07 6.51
N PHE A 123 -5.36 -0.53 6.04
CA PHE A 123 -5.25 -1.39 4.86
C PHE A 123 -5.99 -2.72 5.07
N TYR A 124 -5.78 -3.41 6.19
CA TYR A 124 -6.51 -4.66 6.49
C TYR A 124 -8.01 -4.46 6.61
N PHE A 125 -8.43 -3.37 7.28
CA PHE A 125 -9.85 -3.04 7.37
C PHE A 125 -10.47 -2.79 5.99
N ALA A 126 -9.79 -2.02 5.14
CA ALA A 126 -10.24 -1.76 3.76
C ALA A 126 -10.31 -3.05 2.93
N LEU A 127 -9.34 -3.95 3.10
CA LEU A 127 -9.32 -5.25 2.42
C LEU A 127 -10.53 -6.10 2.82
N ILE A 128 -10.84 -6.21 4.12
CA ILE A 128 -12.02 -6.95 4.60
C ILE A 128 -13.30 -6.35 4.04
N ALA A 129 -13.44 -5.02 4.10
CA ALA A 129 -14.59 -4.32 3.54
C ALA A 129 -14.74 -4.61 2.03
N PHE A 130 -13.65 -4.59 1.28
CA PHE A 130 -13.63 -4.89 -0.15
C PHE A 130 -14.04 -6.35 -0.46
N VAL A 131 -13.57 -7.32 0.33
CA VAL A 131 -13.97 -8.74 0.19
C VAL A 131 -15.47 -8.90 0.45
N ILE A 132 -16.02 -8.29 1.49
CA ILE A 132 -17.47 -8.30 1.77
C ILE A 132 -18.25 -7.72 0.59
N LEU A 133 -17.77 -6.60 0.04
CA LEU A 133 -18.40 -5.92 -1.09
C LEU A 133 -18.41 -6.80 -2.35
N ILE A 134 -17.30 -7.51 -2.65
CA ILE A 134 -17.23 -8.50 -3.73
C ILE A 134 -18.25 -9.63 -3.53
N VAL A 135 -18.36 -10.17 -2.31
CA VAL A 135 -19.32 -11.23 -1.98
C VAL A 135 -20.75 -10.75 -2.19
N LEU A 136 -21.09 -9.54 -1.73
CA LEU A 136 -22.40 -8.95 -1.96
C LEU A 136 -22.68 -8.74 -3.46
N MET A 137 -21.73 -8.19 -4.21
CA MET A 137 -21.85 -8.05 -5.67
C MET A 137 -22.09 -9.40 -6.35
N PHE A 138 -21.44 -10.48 -5.89
CA PHE A 138 -21.67 -11.82 -6.41
C PHE A 138 -23.10 -12.32 -6.21
N PHE A 139 -23.75 -11.96 -5.11
CA PHE A 139 -25.16 -12.30 -4.87
C PHE A 139 -26.14 -11.42 -5.64
N LEU A 140 -25.80 -10.14 -5.87
CA LEU A 140 -26.67 -9.20 -6.59
C LEU A 140 -26.63 -9.36 -8.12
N VAL A 141 -25.54 -9.86 -8.70
CA VAL A 141 -25.41 -9.97 -10.16
C VAL A 141 -26.26 -11.13 -10.69
N GLU A 142 -27.32 -10.80 -11.43
CA GLU A 142 -28.23 -11.78 -12.06
C GLU A 142 -27.50 -12.79 -12.97
N LYS A 143 -26.47 -12.32 -13.69
CA LYS A 143 -25.65 -13.13 -14.62
C LYS A 143 -24.28 -13.39 -14.03
N LYS A 144 -24.16 -14.40 -13.17
CA LYS A 144 -22.91 -14.78 -12.46
C LYS A 144 -21.69 -14.94 -13.36
N THR A 145 -21.89 -15.31 -14.63
CA THR A 145 -20.82 -15.45 -15.64
C THR A 145 -20.14 -14.13 -16.00
N ASN A 146 -20.80 -12.99 -15.76
CA ASN A 146 -20.25 -11.67 -16.10
C ASN A 146 -19.33 -11.12 -15.01
N LEU A 147 -19.41 -11.64 -13.77
CA LEU A 147 -18.65 -11.10 -12.65
C LEU A 147 -17.12 -11.23 -12.85
N PRO A 148 -16.56 -12.39 -13.24
CA PRO A 148 -15.12 -12.49 -13.48
C PRO A 148 -14.65 -11.59 -14.62
N LEU A 149 -15.48 -11.36 -15.63
CA LEU A 149 -15.16 -10.45 -16.74
C LEU A 149 -15.07 -9.00 -16.26
N ILE A 150 -16.02 -8.56 -15.44
CA ILE A 150 -16.04 -7.19 -14.90
C ILE A 150 -14.91 -6.98 -13.91
N VAL A 151 -14.69 -7.92 -12.98
CA VAL A 151 -13.63 -7.81 -11.97
C VAL A 151 -12.25 -7.87 -12.65
N GLY A 152 -12.05 -8.79 -13.60
CA GLY A 152 -10.80 -8.90 -14.35
C GLY A 152 -10.49 -7.65 -15.17
N SER A 153 -11.47 -7.10 -15.89
CA SER A 153 -11.26 -5.86 -16.66
C SER A 153 -10.99 -4.65 -15.76
N LEU A 154 -11.70 -4.55 -14.64
CA LEU A 154 -11.50 -3.47 -13.67
C LEU A 154 -10.11 -3.57 -13.00
N LEU A 155 -9.64 -4.77 -12.69
CA LEU A 155 -8.28 -5.00 -12.17
C LEU A 155 -7.21 -4.57 -13.19
N ILE A 156 -7.39 -4.91 -14.47
CA ILE A 156 -6.47 -4.47 -15.53
C ILE A 156 -6.47 -2.94 -15.63
N ILE A 157 -7.64 -2.30 -15.72
CA ILE A 157 -7.75 -0.84 -15.82
C ILE A 157 -7.16 -0.15 -14.58
N SER A 158 -7.43 -0.66 -13.38
CA SER A 158 -6.90 -0.10 -12.13
C SER A 158 -5.40 -0.33 -11.92
N SER A 159 -4.80 -1.29 -12.62
CA SER A 159 -3.35 -1.49 -12.64
C SER A 159 -2.61 -0.47 -13.52
N LEU A 160 -3.27 0.08 -14.56
CA LEU A 160 -2.62 0.98 -15.52
C LEU A 160 -1.98 2.24 -14.92
N PRO A 161 -2.57 2.92 -13.93
CA PRO A 161 -1.92 4.06 -13.27
C PRO A 161 -0.53 3.74 -12.71
N PHE A 162 -0.29 2.49 -12.30
CA PHE A 162 0.99 2.04 -11.73
C PHE A 162 2.07 1.77 -12.79
N MET A 163 1.71 1.58 -14.07
CA MET A 163 2.67 1.28 -15.15
C MET A 163 3.55 2.47 -15.52
N LYS A 164 2.98 3.67 -15.50
CA LYS A 164 3.66 4.91 -15.91
C LYS A 164 3.39 6.02 -14.91
N LEU A 165 3.81 5.82 -13.66
CA LEU A 165 3.65 6.81 -12.59
C LEU A 165 4.13 8.20 -12.97
N ASN A 166 5.33 8.34 -13.57
CA ASN A 166 5.85 9.64 -13.99
C ASN A 166 4.92 10.35 -14.99
N ASN A 167 4.36 9.61 -15.97
CA ASN A 167 3.47 10.21 -16.95
C ASN A 167 2.05 10.40 -16.40
N PHE A 168 1.57 9.48 -15.55
CA PHE A 168 0.26 9.55 -14.91
C PHE A 168 0.19 10.77 -13.98
N VAL A 169 1.24 10.98 -13.19
CA VAL A 169 1.41 12.18 -12.38
C VAL A 169 1.36 13.44 -13.23
N GLY A 170 2.20 13.52 -14.27
CA GLY A 170 2.28 14.71 -15.12
C GLY A 170 0.98 15.01 -15.89
N THR A 171 0.26 13.98 -16.30
CA THR A 171 -0.88 14.10 -17.21
C THR A 171 -2.23 14.13 -16.49
N PHE A 172 -2.37 13.45 -15.36
CA PHE A 172 -3.64 13.35 -14.61
C PHE A 172 -3.60 14.06 -13.26
N ILE A 173 -2.53 13.90 -12.49
CA ILE A 173 -2.46 14.46 -11.13
C ILE A 173 -2.23 15.97 -11.18
N ASN A 174 -1.28 16.46 -12.00
CA ASN A 174 -0.95 17.88 -12.08
C ASN A 174 -2.14 18.77 -12.48
N PRO A 175 -2.93 18.45 -13.53
CA PRO A 175 -4.13 19.22 -13.85
C PRO A 175 -5.19 19.14 -12.76
N LEU A 176 -5.38 17.96 -12.14
CA LEU A 176 -6.35 17.78 -11.06
C LEU A 176 -6.02 18.62 -9.83
N LEU A 177 -4.75 18.65 -9.41
CA LEU A 177 -4.27 19.49 -8.32
C LEU A 177 -4.45 20.98 -8.64
N SER A 178 -4.13 21.37 -9.88
CA SER A 178 -4.32 22.76 -10.31
C SER A 178 -5.80 23.17 -10.29
N ALA A 179 -6.70 22.26 -10.67
CA ALA A 179 -8.15 22.49 -10.60
C ALA A 179 -8.66 22.54 -9.15
N ALA A 180 -7.99 21.85 -8.23
CA ALA A 180 -8.29 21.91 -6.79
C ALA A 180 -7.68 23.14 -6.08
N GLY A 181 -7.00 24.03 -6.81
CA GLY A 181 -6.38 25.23 -6.26
C GLY A 181 -5.14 24.98 -5.41
N ILE A 182 -4.51 23.80 -5.54
CA ILE A 182 -3.29 23.46 -4.80
C ILE A 182 -2.08 24.03 -5.55
N PRO A 183 -1.27 24.90 -4.95
CA PRO A 183 -0.12 25.54 -5.61
C PRO A 183 0.92 24.49 -6.04
N GLY A 184 1.47 24.69 -7.25
CA GLY A 184 2.33 23.73 -7.94
C GLY A 184 3.64 23.38 -7.23
N ASP A 185 4.12 24.21 -6.30
CA ASP A 185 5.40 23.97 -5.62
C ASP A 185 5.37 22.75 -4.68
N ILE A 186 4.20 22.46 -4.08
CA ILE A 186 4.00 21.27 -3.21
C ILE A 186 4.09 19.97 -4.03
N SER A 187 3.79 20.04 -5.33
CA SER A 187 3.84 18.85 -6.19
C SER A 187 5.24 18.27 -6.25
N SER A 188 6.31 19.08 -6.27
CA SER A 188 7.67 18.56 -6.37
C SER A 188 8.04 17.65 -5.18
N SER A 189 7.81 18.12 -3.95
CA SER A 189 8.11 17.37 -2.72
C SER A 189 7.16 16.20 -2.51
N PHE A 190 5.86 16.39 -2.82
CA PHE A 190 4.87 15.32 -2.71
C PHE A 190 5.13 14.20 -3.72
N LEU A 191 5.47 14.53 -4.97
CA LEU A 191 5.73 13.55 -6.02
C LEU A 191 7.00 12.75 -5.77
N SER A 192 8.00 13.38 -5.17
CA SER A 192 9.18 12.69 -4.67
C SER A 192 8.87 11.68 -3.55
N ILE A 193 8.01 12.04 -2.60
CA ILE A 193 7.58 11.11 -1.55
C ILE A 193 6.70 10.00 -2.15
N PHE A 194 5.83 10.38 -3.08
CA PHE A 194 4.95 9.45 -3.78
C PHE A 194 5.74 8.44 -4.61
N SER A 195 6.80 8.84 -5.30
CA SER A 195 7.63 7.90 -6.06
C SER A 195 8.30 6.86 -5.14
N ILE A 196 8.70 7.24 -3.92
CA ILE A 196 9.26 6.34 -2.91
C ILE A 196 8.24 5.25 -2.50
N PHE A 197 7.02 5.67 -2.17
CA PHE A 197 5.93 4.73 -1.84
C PHE A 197 5.60 3.76 -2.99
N PHE A 198 5.93 4.15 -4.22
CA PHE A 198 5.64 3.40 -5.43
C PHE A 198 6.88 2.74 -6.07
N THR A 199 8.02 2.68 -5.38
CA THR A 199 9.20 1.91 -5.85
C THR A 199 8.86 0.44 -6.07
N LYS A 200 8.13 -0.17 -5.15
CA LYS A 200 7.57 -1.54 -5.32
C LYS A 200 6.31 -1.58 -6.17
N ALA A 201 5.80 -0.44 -6.64
CA ALA A 201 4.57 -0.41 -7.41
C ALA A 201 4.70 -1.13 -8.75
N HIS A 202 5.89 -1.22 -9.35
CA HIS A 202 6.06 -2.01 -10.57
C HIS A 202 5.80 -3.51 -10.31
N THR A 203 6.29 -4.05 -9.19
CA THR A 203 6.01 -5.43 -8.78
C THR A 203 4.52 -5.63 -8.49
N VAL A 204 3.90 -4.71 -7.76
CA VAL A 204 2.45 -4.74 -7.46
C VAL A 204 1.62 -4.62 -8.75
N PHE A 205 2.05 -3.78 -9.69
CA PHE A 205 1.47 -3.62 -11.01
C PHE A 205 1.48 -4.94 -11.77
N LEU A 206 2.63 -5.59 -11.89
CA LEU A 206 2.74 -6.87 -12.61
C LEU A 206 1.87 -7.96 -11.97
N ILE A 207 1.89 -8.09 -10.64
CA ILE A 207 1.05 -9.07 -9.92
C ILE A 207 -0.45 -8.79 -10.17
N THR A 208 -0.86 -7.53 -10.10
CA THR A 208 -2.26 -7.12 -10.31
C THR A 208 -2.69 -7.31 -11.77
N LEU A 209 -1.81 -7.01 -12.72
CA LEU A 209 -2.06 -7.19 -14.15
C LEU A 209 -2.20 -8.67 -14.51
N ILE A 210 -1.26 -9.51 -14.06
CA ILE A 210 -1.28 -10.96 -14.32
C ILE A 210 -2.52 -11.60 -13.67
N SER A 211 -2.83 -11.26 -12.42
CA SER A 211 -4.04 -11.77 -11.75
C SER A 211 -5.32 -11.31 -12.44
N GLY A 212 -5.39 -10.05 -12.89
CA GLY A 212 -6.48 -9.52 -13.70
C GLY A 212 -6.67 -10.28 -15.01
N LEU A 213 -5.59 -10.56 -15.74
CA LEU A 213 -5.61 -11.37 -16.97
C LEU A 213 -6.08 -12.80 -16.72
N VAL A 214 -5.57 -13.47 -15.67
CA VAL A 214 -6.00 -14.83 -15.30
C VAL A 214 -7.50 -14.87 -14.99
N ILE A 215 -8.00 -13.93 -14.19
CA ILE A 215 -9.43 -13.84 -13.84
C ILE A 215 -10.29 -13.57 -15.09
N LEU A 216 -9.84 -12.67 -15.97
CA LEU A 216 -10.51 -12.36 -17.23
C LEU A 216 -10.59 -13.59 -18.14
N SER A 217 -9.48 -14.31 -18.32
CA SER A 217 -9.42 -15.55 -19.10
C SER A 217 -10.37 -16.61 -18.56
N ILE A 218 -10.43 -16.81 -17.23
CA ILE A 218 -11.41 -17.70 -16.59
C ILE A 218 -12.83 -17.25 -16.91
N GLY A 219 -13.12 -15.94 -16.85
CA GLY A 219 -14.42 -15.38 -17.23
C GLY A 219 -14.82 -15.67 -18.68
N ILE A 220 -13.89 -15.54 -19.62
CA ILE A 220 -14.10 -15.83 -21.05
C ILE A 220 -14.39 -17.33 -21.24
N LEU A 221 -13.60 -18.21 -20.62
CA LEU A 221 -13.81 -19.66 -20.68
C LEU A 221 -15.18 -20.04 -20.11
N LEU A 222 -15.54 -19.54 -18.92
CA LEU A 222 -16.86 -19.81 -18.30
C LEU A 222 -18.02 -19.37 -19.20
N LYS A 223 -17.86 -18.26 -19.93
CA LYS A 223 -18.85 -17.77 -20.89
C LYS A 223 -18.95 -18.68 -22.12
N ILE A 224 -17.83 -19.09 -22.71
CA ILE A 224 -17.79 -19.95 -23.90
C ILE A 224 -18.35 -21.34 -23.61
N PHE A 225 -17.96 -21.96 -22.49
CA PHE A 225 -18.40 -23.31 -22.15
C PHE A 225 -19.85 -23.39 -21.67
N GLY A 226 -20.54 -22.25 -21.50
CA GLY A 226 -21.93 -22.23 -21.03
C GLY A 226 -22.13 -22.93 -19.68
N ILE A 227 -21.05 -23.13 -18.90
CA ILE A 227 -21.07 -23.84 -17.61
C ILE A 227 -22.00 -23.12 -16.63
N GLY A 228 -22.17 -21.80 -16.77
CA GLY A 228 -23.19 -21.04 -16.05
C GLY A 228 -24.64 -21.50 -16.28
N PHE A 229 -24.99 -21.97 -17.49
CA PHE A 229 -26.33 -22.49 -17.80
C PHE A 229 -26.57 -23.91 -17.26
N LYS A 230 -25.53 -24.73 -17.10
CA LYS A 230 -25.68 -26.08 -16.51
C LYS A 230 -25.95 -26.01 -14.99
N ILE A 231 -25.37 -25.04 -14.29
CA ILE A 231 -25.58 -24.84 -12.84
C ILE A 231 -26.98 -24.27 -12.54
N SER A 232 -27.49 -23.34 -13.36
CA SER A 232 -28.85 -22.81 -13.18
C SER A 232 -29.93 -23.89 -13.38
N ASN A 233 -29.69 -24.86 -14.28
CA ASN A 233 -30.58 -26.02 -14.47
C ASN A 233 -30.50 -27.07 -13.34
N LEU A 234 -29.40 -27.13 -12.61
CA LEU A 234 -29.26 -27.99 -11.42
C LEU A 234 -30.03 -27.43 -10.22
N PHE A 235 -30.05 -26.10 -10.06
CA PHE A 235 -30.84 -25.44 -9.01
C PHE A 235 -32.33 -25.35 -9.34
N SER A 236 -32.71 -25.04 -10.58
CA SER A 236 -34.13 -24.93 -10.97
C SER A 236 -34.89 -26.27 -10.91
N LYS A 237 -34.18 -27.42 -10.98
CA LYS A 237 -34.78 -28.74 -10.74
C LYS A 237 -35.24 -28.97 -9.30
N LYS A 238 -34.64 -28.29 -8.31
CA LYS A 238 -35.12 -28.35 -6.91
C LYS A 238 -36.45 -27.59 -6.75
N ASP A 239 -36.60 -26.43 -7.36
CA ASP A 239 -37.84 -25.65 -7.29
C ASP A 239 -39.01 -26.30 -8.05
N LYS A 240 -38.73 -26.92 -9.22
CA LYS A 240 -39.75 -27.68 -9.97
C LYS A 240 -40.23 -28.94 -9.25
N LYS A 241 -39.40 -29.59 -8.43
CA LYS A 241 -39.81 -30.76 -7.63
C LYS A 241 -40.77 -30.34 -6.50
N ILE A 242 -40.48 -29.23 -5.82
CA ILE A 242 -41.32 -28.70 -4.73
C ILE A 242 -42.70 -28.26 -5.24
N SER A 243 -42.79 -27.71 -6.46
CA SER A 243 -44.07 -27.36 -7.08
C SER A 243 -44.91 -28.59 -7.46
N LYS A 244 -44.31 -29.65 -8.01
CA LYS A 244 -45.05 -30.85 -8.42
C LYS A 244 -45.57 -31.69 -7.26
N ASP A 245 -44.82 -31.79 -6.16
CA ASP A 245 -45.28 -32.53 -4.98
C ASP A 245 -46.37 -31.77 -4.20
N LYS A 246 -46.30 -30.44 -4.12
CA LYS A 246 -47.40 -29.62 -3.57
C LYS A 246 -48.68 -29.71 -4.42
N VAL A 247 -48.57 -29.71 -5.76
CA VAL A 247 -49.74 -29.82 -6.65
C VAL A 247 -50.35 -31.23 -6.62
N LYS A 248 -49.56 -32.29 -6.43
CA LYS A 248 -50.08 -33.66 -6.25
C LYS A 248 -50.86 -33.81 -4.95
N ASN A 249 -50.34 -33.30 -3.83
CA ASN A 249 -51.02 -33.39 -2.54
C ASN A 249 -52.35 -32.60 -2.50
N ILE A 250 -52.39 -31.42 -3.13
CA ILE A 250 -53.64 -30.64 -3.23
C ILE A 250 -54.69 -31.35 -4.10
N LYS A 251 -54.30 -32.02 -5.20
CA LYS A 251 -55.25 -32.80 -6.01
C LYS A 251 -55.81 -34.00 -5.26
N GLN A 252 -55.02 -34.63 -4.41
CA GLN A 252 -55.41 -35.82 -3.66
C GLN A 252 -56.40 -35.48 -2.52
N GLU A 253 -56.18 -34.37 -1.81
CA GLU A 253 -57.14 -33.87 -0.79
C GLU A 253 -58.48 -33.41 -1.40
N VAL A 254 -58.48 -32.85 -2.61
CA VAL A 254 -59.71 -32.41 -3.30
C VAL A 254 -60.51 -33.61 -3.80
N SER A 255 -59.87 -34.71 -4.21
CA SER A 255 -60.57 -35.95 -4.58
C SER A 255 -61.20 -36.67 -3.38
N GLU A 256 -60.53 -36.68 -2.22
CA GLU A 256 -61.10 -37.31 -1.01
C GLU A 256 -62.30 -36.52 -0.47
N LYS A 257 -62.24 -35.18 -0.47
CA LYS A 257 -63.35 -34.33 -0.03
C LYS A 257 -64.59 -34.43 -0.93
N LYS A 258 -64.44 -34.70 -2.23
CA LYS A 258 -65.58 -34.93 -3.13
C LYS A 258 -66.24 -36.30 -2.91
N SER A 259 -65.47 -37.33 -2.54
CA SER A 259 -66.04 -38.67 -2.27
C SER A 259 -66.86 -38.72 -0.97
N LYS A 260 -66.52 -37.92 0.05
CA LYS A 260 -67.24 -37.86 1.33
C LYS A 260 -68.51 -37.01 1.29
N LYS A 261 -68.73 -36.19 0.25
CA LYS A 261 -69.91 -35.33 0.11
C LYS A 261 -71.02 -35.96 -0.75
N SER A 262 -70.79 -37.15 -1.30
CA SER A 262 -71.72 -37.88 -2.16
C SER A 262 -72.22 -39.20 -1.54
N LYS A 263 -71.97 -39.40 -0.25
CA LYS A 263 -72.60 -40.41 0.61
C LYS A 263 -73.43 -39.67 1.65
#